data_AF-A0A947CC49-F1
#
_entry.id   AF-A0A947CC49-F1
#
_cell.length_a   1.000
_cell.length_b   1.000
_cell.length_c   1.000
_cell.angle_alpha   90.00
_cell.angle_beta   90.00
_cell.angle_gamma   90.00
#
_symmetry.space_group_name_H-M   'P 1'
#
loop_
_entity.id
_entity.type
_entity.pdbx_description
1 polymer ?
#
loop_
_entity_poly.entity_id
_entity_poly.type
_entity_poly.pdbx_seq_one_letter_code
_entity_poly.pdbx_strand_id
1 'polypeptide(L)'
;MRTPWPACGSLWAGLAALAVGACAAEPGPPETSTKPDPYSLRLDAPERLVGIGDLHGDLSAARAAFRLAGAIDSLDRWVGGDLVIVQTGDILDRGDEEEATF
;
A
#
# COMPACT_ATOMS: atom_id res chain seq x y z
N MET A 1 -3.64 5.64 -33.28
CA MET A 1 -2.43 5.99 -34.06
C MET A 1 -2.54 7.45 -34.47
N ARG A 2 -1.55 8.27 -34.07
CA ARG A 2 -1.38 9.74 -34.30
C ARG A 2 -2.49 10.59 -33.66
N THR A 3 -2.19 11.61 -32.87
CA THR A 3 -1.32 12.74 -33.21
C THR A 3 -0.46 13.26 -32.04
N PRO A 4 0.71 13.86 -32.32
CA PRO A 4 1.58 14.50 -31.33
C PRO A 4 1.09 15.89 -30.89
N TRP A 5 1.48 16.28 -29.67
CA TRP A 5 1.34 17.64 -29.14
C TRP A 5 2.15 18.63 -29.99
N PRO A 6 1.64 19.82 -30.36
CA PRO A 6 2.44 20.80 -31.07
C PRO A 6 3.38 21.52 -30.10
N ALA A 7 4.68 21.48 -30.40
CA ALA A 7 5.64 22.50 -30.02
C ALA A 7 5.59 23.62 -31.07
N CYS A 8 5.35 24.86 -30.64
CA CYS A 8 5.44 26.08 -31.44
C CYS A 8 5.35 27.25 -30.44
N GLY A 9 6.18 28.26 -30.39
CA GLY A 9 7.34 28.72 -31.15
C GLY A 9 7.83 29.98 -30.44
N SER A 10 9.10 30.32 -30.64
CA SER A 10 9.80 31.46 -30.04
C SER A 10 9.35 32.82 -30.61
N LEU A 11 9.99 33.88 -30.07
CA LEU A 11 10.01 35.31 -30.43
C LEU A 11 9.20 36.16 -29.42
N TRP A 12 9.68 37.24 -28.79
CA TRP A 12 10.60 38.30 -29.23
C TRP A 12 11.32 38.99 -28.05
N ALA A 13 12.54 39.44 -28.34
CA ALA A 13 13.18 40.71 -27.93
C ALA A 13 13.11 41.21 -26.47
N GLY A 14 14.30 41.22 -25.84
CA GLY A 14 14.95 42.46 -25.39
C GLY A 14 14.49 43.10 -24.08
N LEU A 15 15.31 42.96 -23.04
CA LEU A 15 15.82 44.07 -22.23
C LEU A 15 17.03 43.56 -21.43
N ALA A 16 18.19 44.21 -21.58
CA ALA A 16 19.36 43.92 -20.77
C ALA A 16 19.10 44.42 -19.34
N ALA A 17 18.80 43.51 -18.42
CA ALA A 17 18.84 43.78 -16.99
C ALA A 17 20.21 43.32 -16.46
N LEU A 18 20.97 44.26 -15.90
CA LEU A 18 22.12 43.96 -15.04
C LEU A 18 21.62 43.18 -13.82
N ALA A 19 21.68 41.85 -13.89
CA ALA A 19 21.42 40.99 -12.74
C ALA A 19 22.68 40.97 -11.88
N VAL A 20 22.59 41.55 -10.68
CA VAL A 20 23.52 41.28 -9.59
C VAL A 20 23.52 39.77 -9.37
N GLY A 21 24.66 39.13 -9.61
CA GLY A 21 24.84 37.70 -9.37
C GLY A 21 24.75 37.41 -7.88
N ALA A 22 23.56 37.10 -7.40
CA ALA A 22 23.40 36.32 -6.19
C ALA A 22 23.61 34.85 -6.58
N CYS A 23 24.59 34.19 -5.96
CA CYS A 23 24.69 32.74 -6.00
C CYS A 23 23.45 32.16 -5.31
N ALA A 24 22.38 31.94 -6.07
CA ALA A 24 21.31 31.06 -5.64
C ALA A 24 21.85 29.64 -5.77
N ALA A 25 22.28 29.04 -4.66
CA ALA A 25 22.42 27.60 -4.59
C ALA A 25 21.00 27.03 -4.81
N GLU A 26 20.80 26.35 -5.93
CA GLU A 26 19.59 25.56 -6.17
C GLU A 26 19.40 24.62 -4.96
N PRO A 27 18.21 24.57 -4.33
CA PRO A 27 17.97 23.56 -3.32
C PRO A 27 18.15 22.19 -3.99
N GLY A 28 19.11 21.41 -3.49
CA GLY A 28 19.31 20.04 -3.95
C GLY A 28 18.00 19.25 -3.81
N PRO A 29 17.82 18.16 -4.59
CA PRO A 29 16.68 17.26 -4.44
C PRO A 29 16.51 16.91 -2.96
N PRO A 30 15.27 16.84 -2.42
CA PRO A 30 15.08 16.46 -1.03
C PRO A 30 15.78 15.13 -0.80
N GLU A 31 16.78 15.12 0.08
CA GLU A 31 17.49 13.91 0.44
C GLU A 31 16.47 12.94 1.00
N THR A 32 16.12 11.96 0.17
CA THR A 32 15.11 10.97 0.50
C THR A 32 15.79 10.04 1.48
N SER A 33 15.44 10.16 2.77
CA SER A 33 15.86 9.22 3.79
C SER A 33 15.61 7.80 3.26
N THR A 34 16.67 7.04 3.03
CA THR A 34 16.61 5.65 2.56
C THR A 34 15.96 4.73 3.60
N LYS A 35 15.78 5.22 4.83
CA LYS A 35 15.08 4.49 5.88
C LYS A 35 13.57 4.64 5.66
N PRO A 36 12.82 3.54 5.48
CA PRO A 36 11.37 3.61 5.35
C PRO A 36 10.78 4.29 6.60
N ASP A 37 9.87 5.23 6.37
CA ASP A 37 9.10 5.87 7.43
C ASP A 37 8.21 4.79 8.09
N PRO A 38 8.43 4.46 9.37
CA PRO A 38 7.62 3.45 10.07
C PRO A 38 6.15 3.85 10.21
N TYR A 39 5.79 5.11 9.91
CA TYR A 39 4.42 5.62 9.94
C TYR A 39 3.81 5.81 8.55
N SER A 40 4.45 5.30 7.49
CA SER A 40 3.84 5.29 6.16
C SER A 40 2.53 4.49 6.19
N LEU A 41 1.41 5.17 5.93
CA LEU A 41 0.08 4.54 5.78
C LEU A 41 -0.14 3.97 4.38
N ARG A 42 0.86 4.10 3.51
CA ARG A 42 0.81 3.60 2.13
C ARG A 42 1.76 2.41 2.03
N LEU A 43 1.16 1.24 1.89
CA LEU A 43 1.86 0.00 1.56
C LEU A 43 1.78 -0.23 0.06
N ASP A 44 2.80 -0.87 -0.50
CA ASP A 44 2.73 -1.36 -1.88
C ASP A 44 1.65 -2.43 -1.98
N ALA A 45 0.95 -2.45 -3.12
CA ALA A 45 -0.11 -3.43 -3.33
C ALA A 45 0.49 -4.84 -3.46
N PRO A 46 0.01 -5.83 -2.68
CA PRO A 46 0.48 -7.20 -2.81
C PRO A 46 -0.04 -7.82 -4.12
N GLU A 47 0.61 -8.88 -4.58
CA GLU A 47 0.17 -9.64 -5.76
C GLU A 47 -1.25 -10.19 -5.57
N ARG A 48 -1.58 -10.62 -4.34
CA ARG A 48 -2.91 -11.08 -3.97
C ARG A 48 -3.30 -10.61 -2.57
N LEU A 49 -4.46 -9.94 -2.50
CA LEU A 49 -5.09 -9.50 -1.26
C LEU A 49 -6.47 -10.16 -1.12
N VAL A 50 -6.74 -10.75 0.05
CA VAL A 50 -8.05 -11.33 0.38
C VAL A 50 -8.60 -10.65 1.63
N GLY A 51 -9.78 -10.04 1.51
CA GLY A 51 -10.53 -9.53 2.66
C GLY A 51 -11.36 -10.64 3.29
N ILE A 52 -11.30 -10.78 4.61
CA ILE A 52 -12.15 -11.68 5.39
C ILE A 52 -12.97 -10.81 6.34
N GLY A 53 -14.29 -10.97 6.24
CA GLY A 53 -15.26 -10.28 7.07
C GLY A 53 -15.25 -10.74 8.53
N ASP A 54 -16.34 -10.40 9.20
CA ASP A 54 -16.59 -10.68 10.61
C ASP A 54 -16.60 -12.19 10.86
N LEU A 55 -15.87 -12.62 11.90
CA LEU A 55 -15.72 -14.05 12.23
C LEU A 55 -16.59 -14.46 13.41
N HIS A 56 -16.89 -13.54 14.33
CA HIS A 56 -17.77 -13.78 15.49
C HIS A 56 -17.37 -15.02 16.32
N GLY A 57 -16.08 -15.30 16.46
CA GLY A 57 -15.58 -16.47 17.20
C GLY A 57 -15.80 -17.82 16.50
N ASP A 58 -16.37 -17.87 15.29
CA ASP A 58 -16.57 -19.13 14.56
C ASP A 58 -15.26 -19.61 13.90
N LEU A 59 -14.51 -20.43 14.65
CA LEU A 59 -13.27 -21.03 14.18
C LEU A 59 -13.46 -21.92 12.93
N SER A 60 -14.62 -22.57 12.78
CA SER A 60 -14.88 -23.43 11.64
C SER A 60 -15.09 -22.62 10.37
N ALA A 61 -15.86 -21.52 10.45
CA ALA A 61 -16.02 -20.56 9.38
C ALA A 61 -14.69 -19.89 9.02
N ALA A 62 -13.89 -19.50 10.02
CA ALA A 62 -12.56 -18.93 9.81
C ALA A 62 -11.64 -19.90 9.03
N ARG A 63 -11.56 -21.17 9.45
CA ARG A 63 -10.78 -22.20 8.75
C ARG A 63 -11.28 -22.43 7.33
N ALA A 64 -12.59 -22.47 7.12
CA ALA A 64 -13.16 -22.62 5.78
C ALA A 64 -12.78 -21.44 4.87
N ALA A 65 -12.90 -20.21 5.37
CA ALA A 65 -12.50 -19.01 4.64
C ALA A 65 -10.99 -18.99 4.32
N PHE A 66 -10.13 -19.34 5.29
CA PHE A 66 -8.68 -19.40 5.08
C PHE A 66 -8.28 -20.48 4.08
N ARG A 67 -8.91 -21.67 4.12
CA ARG A 67 -8.65 -22.73 3.13
C ARG A 67 -9.15 -22.32 1.73
N LEU A 68 -10.31 -21.68 1.64
CA LEU A 68 -10.82 -21.13 0.37
C LEU A 68 -9.89 -20.04 -0.18
N ALA A 69 -9.32 -19.22 0.69
CA ALA A 69 -8.31 -18.24 0.34
C ALA A 69 -6.97 -18.89 -0.07
N GLY A 70 -6.76 -20.19 0.16
CA GLY A 70 -5.47 -20.85 -0.06
C GLY A 70 -4.40 -20.42 0.97
N ALA A 71 -4.83 -19.90 2.11
CA ALA A 71 -3.95 -19.37 3.14
C ALA A 71 -3.40 -20.46 4.07
N ILE A 72 -4.22 -21.48 4.36
CA ILE A 72 -3.84 -22.59 5.25
C ILE A 72 -4.09 -23.96 4.63
N ASP A 73 -3.33 -24.96 5.09
CA ASP A 73 -3.53 -26.36 4.72
C ASP A 73 -4.55 -27.09 5.62
N SER A 74 -4.65 -28.42 5.48
CA SER A 74 -5.56 -29.24 6.28
C SER A 74 -5.12 -29.42 7.74
N LEU A 75 -3.89 -29.03 8.09
CA LEU A 75 -3.35 -29.03 9.44
C LEU A 75 -3.31 -27.60 10.03
N ASP A 76 -4.03 -26.67 9.40
CA ASP A 76 -4.10 -25.25 9.76
C ASP A 76 -2.75 -24.51 9.73
N ARG A 77 -1.78 -25.02 8.96
CA ARG A 77 -0.50 -24.35 8.76
C ARG A 77 -0.58 -23.36 7.62
N TRP A 78 0.06 -22.20 7.78
CA TRP A 78 0.16 -21.21 6.71
C TRP A 78 0.88 -21.77 5.48
N VAL A 79 0.22 -21.69 4.33
CA VAL A 79 0.74 -22.07 3.00
C VAL A 79 0.48 -21.01 1.94
N GLY A 80 -0.01 -19.83 2.33
CA GLY A 80 -0.40 -18.74 1.42
C GLY A 80 0.75 -18.00 0.73
N GLY A 81 2.01 -18.26 1.10
CA GLY A 81 3.18 -17.55 0.55
C GLY A 81 3.08 -16.04 0.81
N ASP A 82 3.18 -15.25 -0.26
CA ASP A 82 3.09 -13.78 -0.24
C ASP A 82 1.64 -13.23 -0.21
N LEU A 83 0.65 -14.11 -0.06
CA LEU A 83 -0.75 -13.72 0.14
C LEU A 83 -0.90 -12.80 1.35
N VAL A 84 -1.58 -11.67 1.15
CA VAL A 84 -2.03 -10.81 2.25
C VAL A 84 -3.49 -11.08 2.54
N ILE A 85 -3.80 -11.39 3.80
CA ILE A 85 -5.17 -11.40 4.31
C ILE A 85 -5.40 -10.14 5.14
N VAL A 86 -6.55 -9.51 4.91
CA VAL A 86 -7.06 -8.41 5.74
C VAL A 86 -8.31 -8.89 6.46
N GLN A 87 -8.22 -9.06 7.77
CA GLN A 87 -9.36 -9.30 8.64
C GLN A 87 -9.96 -7.92 9.00
N THR A 88 -11.25 -7.71 8.73
CA THR A 88 -11.88 -6.37 8.77
C THR A 88 -12.46 -5.94 10.11
N GLY A 89 -12.52 -6.82 11.11
CA GLY A 89 -13.11 -6.55 12.43
C GLY A 89 -13.98 -7.70 12.97
N ASP A 90 -14.48 -7.56 14.19
CA ASP A 90 -15.39 -8.53 14.83
C ASP A 90 -14.88 -9.99 14.81
N ILE A 91 -13.61 -10.16 15.21
CA ILE A 91 -12.95 -11.48 15.32
C ILE A 91 -13.62 -12.33 16.39
N LEU A 92 -13.88 -11.74 17.55
CA LEU A 92 -14.53 -12.38 18.69
C LEU A 92 -15.89 -11.72 18.87
N ASP A 93 -16.92 -12.54 18.93
CA ASP A 93 -18.21 -12.08 19.46
C ASP A 93 -18.17 -12.20 20.98
N ARG A 94 -18.81 -11.28 21.71
CA ARG A 94 -18.74 -11.19 23.20
C ARG A 94 -19.50 -12.32 23.93
N GLY A 95 -19.46 -13.56 23.42
CA GLY A 95 -20.19 -14.73 23.91
C GLY A 95 -19.28 -15.84 24.40
N ASP A 96 -19.83 -16.73 25.22
CA ASP A 96 -19.16 -17.67 26.14
C ASP A 96 -18.20 -18.74 25.52
N GLU A 97 -17.84 -18.65 24.23
CA GLU A 97 -16.98 -19.60 23.50
C GLU A 97 -15.59 -19.02 23.12
N GLU A 98 -15.19 -17.90 23.74
CA GLU A 98 -13.97 -17.11 23.43
C GLU A 98 -12.62 -17.86 23.56
N GLU A 99 -12.54 -18.97 24.30
CA GLU A 99 -11.24 -19.60 24.65
C GLU A 99 -10.60 -20.45 23.54
N ALA A 100 -11.34 -20.85 22.49
CA ALA A 100 -10.83 -21.79 21.48
C ALA A 100 -10.07 -21.12 20.30
N THR A 101 -9.94 -19.80 20.30
CA THR A 101 -9.37 -19.02 19.18
C THR A 101 -7.87 -18.74 19.33
N PHE A 102 -7.25 -19.11 20.45
CA PHE A 102 -5.81 -18.92 20.71
C PHE A 102 -4.98 -20.19 20.51
#